data_AF-A0AAW2TRH4-F1
#
_entry.id   AF-A0AAW2TRH4-F1
#
_cell.length_a   1.000
_cell.length_b   1.000
_cell.length_c   1.000
_cell.angle_alpha   90.00
_cell.angle_beta   90.00
_cell.angle_gamma   90.00
#
_symmetry.space_group_name_H-M   'P 1'
#
loop_
_entity.id
_entity.type
_entity.pdbx_description
1 polymer ?
#
loop_
_entity_poly.entity_id
_entity_poly.type
_entity_poly.pdbx_seq_one_letter_code
_entity_poly.pdbx_strand_id
1 'polypeptide(L)'
;MTSTVLLCLKELYLLLYRSKILIDYVKGSSKLWLLLQNNSMSGHFHDLNQEISTLLDVFPSGEISLSEDVKEQVEVLCKQSRKSKLFVDKLDDLLRLKLYYFLNEFENGRIPERTELHTFFVEKLGICNVKSFRFEIEFLEEQIVNHDGDIEPAASVLNGFVALMRYCRFLLFRFEDEDGELHKWNQKKMNKGLITQEIGDTLTAIPKDFCCPISLDLMKDPVMVSTGQTYDRVSIARWMQEGHCTCPKTGQMLVHTKLVPNRALRNLIMQWCMANGIPYDPPDNSDYSSESAVAARPSKAANEATKATTRLLVEQLANGTLRAQTVAAREIRLLAKTGRQNRACIAEAGAIPLLKRLLSSSDAVAQENSVTAMLNLSIYDRNKSIIMDVEGCLGAIVGVLRYGHTIEARENAAATLFSLSAVHDYKKQIAQEDWAIEALAGLLTEGTPRGKKDAVTALFNLCTHPENCARMIESGAITALVGALGCEGVSEEAAGALALIVRQPVGPKRWQKRKRQ
;
A
#
# COMPACT_ATOMS: atom_id res chain seq x y z
N MET A 1 40.40 9.85 -33.85
CA MET A 1 40.21 9.96 -32.38
C MET A 1 41.05 8.89 -31.73
N THR A 2 41.85 9.25 -30.72
CA THR A 2 42.64 8.28 -29.93
C THR A 2 41.72 7.43 -29.05
N SER A 3 42.20 6.28 -28.58
CA SER A 3 41.44 5.42 -27.65
C SER A 3 41.08 6.16 -26.36
N THR A 4 41.95 7.05 -25.90
CA THR A 4 41.76 7.91 -24.72
C THR A 4 40.64 8.94 -24.91
N VAL A 5 40.60 9.63 -26.07
CA VAL A 5 39.51 10.55 -26.42
C VAL A 5 38.16 9.83 -26.40
N LEU A 6 38.09 8.64 -27.02
CA LEU A 6 36.86 7.87 -27.09
C LEU A 6 36.38 7.43 -25.71
N LEU A 7 37.30 7.02 -24.82
CA LEU A 7 36.99 6.67 -23.44
C LEU A 7 36.45 7.86 -22.67
N CYS A 8 37.11 9.02 -22.74
CA CYS A 8 36.67 10.23 -22.03
C CYS A 8 35.28 10.69 -22.49
N LEU A 9 34.98 10.61 -23.80
CA LEU A 9 33.65 10.95 -24.32
C LEU A 9 32.56 9.96 -23.86
N LYS A 10 32.89 8.67 -23.74
CA LYS A 10 31.97 7.67 -23.18
C LYS A 10 31.67 7.93 -21.70
N GLU A 11 32.70 8.20 -20.90
CA GLU A 11 32.53 8.55 -19.50
C GLU A 11 31.74 9.86 -19.34
N LEU A 12 32.01 10.85 -20.19
CA LEU A 12 31.28 12.12 -20.16
C LEU A 12 29.79 11.91 -20.45
N TYR A 13 29.47 11.07 -21.42
CA TYR A 13 28.10 10.68 -21.72
C TYR A 13 27.43 10.00 -20.51
N LEU A 14 28.11 9.08 -19.82
CA LEU A 14 27.59 8.42 -18.63
C LEU A 14 27.33 9.40 -17.48
N LEU A 15 28.25 10.35 -17.24
CA LEU A 15 28.08 11.37 -16.20
C LEU A 15 26.93 12.34 -16.50
N LEU A 16 26.79 12.77 -17.75
CA LEU A 16 25.67 13.61 -18.19
C LEU A 16 24.33 12.87 -18.07
N TYR A 17 24.32 11.57 -18.42
CA TYR A 17 23.14 10.73 -18.27
C TYR A 17 22.75 10.54 -16.79
N ARG A 18 23.72 10.27 -15.90
CA ARG A 18 23.48 10.21 -14.45
C ARG A 18 22.98 11.54 -13.89
N SER A 19 23.51 12.66 -14.38
CA SER A 19 23.03 14.01 -14.01
C SER A 19 21.58 14.22 -14.44
N LYS A 20 21.21 13.79 -15.66
CA LYS A 20 19.81 13.83 -16.13
C LYS A 20 18.90 12.98 -15.24
N ILE A 21 19.30 11.75 -14.90
CA ILE A 21 18.53 10.89 -13.98
C ILE A 21 18.31 11.58 -12.63
N LEU A 22 19.35 12.17 -12.05
CA LEU A 22 19.24 12.83 -10.75
C LEU A 22 18.30 14.05 -10.81
N ILE A 23 18.37 14.84 -11.89
CA ILE A 23 17.48 15.98 -12.11
C ILE A 23 16.03 15.53 -12.30
N ASP A 24 15.81 14.50 -13.11
CA ASP A 24 14.48 13.94 -13.35
C ASP A 24 13.90 13.32 -12.08
N TYR A 25 14.73 12.68 -11.26
CA TYR A 25 14.35 12.18 -9.93
C TYR A 25 13.89 13.31 -9.02
N VAL A 26 14.63 14.41 -8.94
CA VAL A 26 14.24 15.59 -8.14
C VAL A 26 12.93 16.18 -8.65
N LYS A 27 12.78 16.32 -9.97
CA LYS A 27 11.57 16.87 -10.59
C LYS A 27 10.32 16.01 -10.35
N GLY A 28 10.49 14.68 -10.29
CA GLY A 28 9.41 13.73 -10.01
C GLY A 28 9.15 13.50 -8.53
N SER A 29 10.01 14.00 -7.64
CA SER A 29 9.92 13.77 -6.20
C SER A 29 8.95 14.71 -5.51
N SER A 30 8.39 14.25 -4.40
CA SER A 30 7.58 15.10 -3.52
C SER A 30 8.46 16.11 -2.76
N LYS A 31 7.90 17.28 -2.45
CA LYS A 31 8.64 18.36 -1.77
C LYS A 31 9.10 17.93 -0.38
N LEU A 32 8.24 17.22 0.34
CA LEU A 32 8.56 16.73 1.68
C LEU A 32 9.67 15.68 1.62
N TRP A 33 9.67 14.80 0.62
CA TRP A 33 10.74 13.83 0.44
C TRP A 33 12.08 14.50 0.15
N LEU A 34 12.11 15.48 -0.77
CA LEU A 34 13.33 16.24 -1.06
C LEU A 34 13.84 16.98 0.18
N LEU A 35 12.95 17.53 0.99
CA LEU A 35 13.30 18.19 2.23
C LEU A 35 13.93 17.22 3.25
N LEU A 36 13.38 16.00 3.36
CA LEU A 36 13.93 14.96 4.23
C LEU A 36 15.29 14.44 3.73
N GLN A 37 15.46 14.34 2.41
CA GLN A 37 16.67 13.87 1.75
C GLN A 37 17.65 14.99 1.40
N ASN A 38 17.44 16.24 1.85
CA ASN A 38 18.17 17.42 1.37
C ASN A 38 19.69 17.23 1.40
N ASN A 39 20.23 16.74 2.52
CA ASN A 39 21.67 16.48 2.67
C ASN A 39 22.17 15.39 1.72
N SER A 40 21.41 14.29 1.58
CA SER A 40 21.77 13.18 0.68
C SER A 40 21.73 13.63 -0.78
N MET A 41 20.69 14.36 -1.18
CA MET A 41 20.55 14.88 -2.55
C MET A 41 21.66 15.87 -2.89
N SER A 42 21.97 16.79 -1.99
CA SER A 42 23.10 17.71 -2.14
C SER A 42 24.42 16.95 -2.29
N GLY A 43 24.63 15.88 -1.51
CA GLY A 43 25.76 14.97 -1.63
C GLY A 43 25.87 14.37 -3.02
N HIS A 44 24.80 13.78 -3.55
CA HIS A 44 24.80 13.18 -4.89
C HIS A 44 25.12 14.21 -6.01
N PHE A 45 24.59 15.43 -5.93
CA PHE A 45 24.95 16.49 -6.87
C PHE A 45 26.41 16.90 -6.74
N HIS A 46 26.94 16.97 -5.52
CA HIS A 46 28.34 17.28 -5.28
C HIS A 46 29.26 16.20 -5.84
N ASP A 47 28.98 14.92 -5.58
CA ASP A 47 29.76 13.78 -6.06
C ASP A 47 29.79 13.74 -7.60
N LEU A 48 28.63 13.89 -8.25
CA LEU A 48 28.55 13.97 -9.71
C LEU A 48 29.40 15.13 -10.25
N ASN A 49 29.39 16.28 -9.57
CA ASN A 49 30.16 17.43 -10.03
C ASN A 49 31.67 17.23 -9.82
N GLN A 50 32.09 16.51 -8.78
CA GLN A 50 33.49 16.10 -8.59
C GLN A 50 33.93 15.08 -9.65
N GLU A 51 33.07 14.12 -10.01
CA GLU A 51 33.34 13.18 -11.09
C GLU A 51 33.47 13.90 -12.44
N ILE A 52 32.58 14.87 -12.73
CA ILE A 52 32.67 15.72 -13.92
C ILE A 52 33.97 16.53 -13.92
N SER A 53 34.34 17.16 -12.79
CA SER A 53 35.61 17.89 -12.67
C SER A 53 36.81 17.00 -12.96
N THR A 54 36.84 15.80 -12.38
CA THR A 54 37.93 14.83 -12.55
C THR A 54 38.07 14.41 -14.01
N LEU A 55 36.95 14.15 -14.69
CA LEU A 55 36.95 13.76 -16.09
C LEU A 55 37.43 14.89 -17.00
N LEU A 56 36.97 16.12 -16.75
CA LEU A 56 37.37 17.28 -17.55
C LEU A 56 38.84 17.65 -17.35
N ASP A 57 39.41 17.38 -16.17
CA ASP A 57 40.84 17.61 -15.88
C ASP A 57 41.76 16.69 -16.69
N VAL A 58 41.30 15.49 -17.01
CA VAL A 58 42.05 14.51 -17.85
C VAL A 58 41.60 14.51 -19.31
N PHE A 59 40.66 15.38 -19.69
CA PHE A 59 40.09 15.39 -21.04
C PHE A 59 41.14 15.87 -22.06
N PRO A 60 41.47 15.07 -23.10
CA PRO A 60 42.52 15.40 -24.07
C PRO A 60 42.04 16.43 -25.10
N SER A 61 41.82 17.67 -24.66
CA SER A 61 41.30 18.78 -25.48
C SER A 61 42.21 19.15 -26.66
N GLY A 62 43.52 18.90 -26.55
CA GLY A 62 44.49 19.12 -27.63
C GLY A 62 44.47 18.07 -28.75
N GLU A 63 43.85 16.90 -28.53
CA GLU A 63 43.77 15.81 -29.52
C GLU A 63 42.49 15.86 -30.37
N ILE A 64 41.56 16.76 -30.03
CA ILE A 64 40.27 16.93 -30.70
C ILE A 64 40.25 18.32 -31.32
N SER A 65 39.92 18.40 -32.61
CA SER A 65 39.71 19.66 -33.33
C SER A 65 38.39 20.31 -32.91
N LEU A 66 38.28 20.75 -31.66
CA LEU A 66 37.12 21.48 -31.14
C LEU A 66 37.12 22.92 -31.70
N SER A 67 35.93 23.48 -31.95
CA SER A 67 35.80 24.91 -32.23
C SER A 67 36.16 25.74 -31.00
N GLU A 68 36.59 26.98 -31.20
CA GLU A 68 36.92 27.89 -30.09
C GLU A 68 35.74 28.05 -29.12
N ASP A 69 34.51 28.17 -29.62
CA ASP A 69 33.31 28.23 -28.78
C ASP A 69 33.17 27.02 -27.85
N VAL A 70 33.42 25.80 -28.35
CA VAL A 70 33.31 24.57 -27.55
C VAL A 70 34.45 24.48 -26.54
N LYS A 71 35.66 24.90 -26.92
CA LYS A 71 36.79 24.97 -25.97
C LYS A 71 36.49 25.93 -24.82
N GLU A 72 35.95 27.10 -25.12
CA GLU A 72 35.54 28.06 -24.08
C GLU A 72 34.48 27.46 -23.14
N GLN A 73 33.47 26.76 -23.67
CA GLN A 73 32.47 26.10 -22.84
C GLN A 73 33.06 25.01 -21.94
N VAL A 74 33.98 24.19 -22.47
CA VAL A 74 34.69 23.18 -21.68
C VAL A 74 35.52 23.83 -20.58
N GLU A 75 36.25 24.91 -20.89
CA GLU A 75 37.00 25.65 -19.87
C GLU A 75 36.12 26.26 -18.78
N VAL A 76 34.97 26.83 -19.16
CA VAL A 76 34.00 27.38 -18.22
C VAL A 76 33.48 26.26 -17.32
N LEU A 77 33.10 25.12 -17.90
CA LEU A 77 32.62 23.97 -17.16
C LEU A 77 33.69 23.44 -16.20
N CYS A 78 34.96 23.32 -16.61
CA CYS A 78 36.09 22.99 -15.73
C CYS A 78 36.22 23.96 -14.56
N LYS A 79 36.16 25.27 -14.85
CA LYS A 79 36.30 26.32 -13.81
C LYS A 79 35.14 26.29 -12.83
N GLN A 80 33.92 26.00 -13.29
CA GLN A 80 32.72 25.91 -12.45
C GLN A 80 32.71 24.63 -11.61
N SER A 81 33.04 23.47 -12.21
CA SER A 81 33.05 22.18 -11.51
C SER A 81 34.07 22.15 -10.38
N ARG A 82 35.30 22.63 -10.64
CA ARG A 82 36.38 22.74 -9.64
C ARG A 82 36.04 23.65 -8.46
N LYS A 83 35.25 24.70 -8.67
CA LYS A 83 34.87 25.67 -7.62
C LYS A 83 33.67 25.22 -6.80
N SER A 84 32.97 24.18 -7.24
CA SER A 84 31.79 23.72 -6.53
C SER A 84 32.13 23.16 -5.14
N LYS A 85 31.24 23.43 -4.20
CA LYS A 85 31.29 22.86 -2.85
C LYS A 85 29.96 22.21 -2.57
N LEU A 86 29.94 21.24 -1.66
CA LEU A 86 28.70 20.73 -1.11
C LEU A 86 27.85 21.91 -0.63
N PHE A 87 26.65 22.04 -1.18
CA PHE A 87 25.76 23.16 -0.91
C PHE A 87 24.42 22.64 -0.41
N VAL A 88 24.16 22.87 0.87
CA VAL A 88 22.86 22.62 1.50
C VAL A 88 22.24 23.98 1.78
N ASP A 89 21.06 24.23 1.22
CA ASP A 89 20.34 25.48 1.46
C ASP A 89 19.96 25.58 2.95
N LYS A 90 20.34 26.70 3.59
CA LYS A 90 20.07 26.93 5.01
C LYS A 90 18.58 27.08 5.29
N LEU A 91 17.81 27.63 4.37
CA LEU A 91 16.35 27.75 4.50
C LEU A 91 15.71 26.36 4.45
N ASP A 92 16.16 25.50 3.55
CA ASP A 92 15.66 24.12 3.48
C ASP A 92 16.04 23.32 4.73
N ASP A 93 17.25 23.51 5.28
CA ASP A 93 17.61 22.85 6.54
C ASP A 93 16.75 23.35 7.73
N LEU A 94 16.45 24.65 7.79
CA LEU A 94 15.52 25.20 8.78
C LEU A 94 14.09 24.66 8.61
N LEU A 95 13.62 24.52 7.37
CA LEU A 95 12.32 23.92 7.08
C LEU A 95 12.29 22.44 7.47
N ARG A 96 13.36 21.70 7.21
CA ARG A 96 13.54 20.30 7.61
C ARG A 96 13.48 20.16 9.13
N LEU A 97 14.23 20.97 9.87
CA LEU A 97 14.19 20.99 11.33
C LEU A 97 12.80 21.34 11.85
N LYS A 98 12.11 22.29 11.22
CA LYS A 98 10.74 22.66 11.60
C LYS A 98 9.73 21.53 11.32
N LEU A 99 9.92 20.75 10.26
CA LEU A 99 9.12 19.57 9.97
C LEU A 99 9.28 18.51 11.08
N TYR A 100 10.51 18.21 11.50
CA TYR A 100 10.79 17.32 12.63
C TYR A 100 10.23 17.85 13.95
N TYR A 101 10.26 19.17 14.16
CA TYR A 101 9.63 19.80 15.33
C TYR A 101 8.14 19.48 15.41
N PHE A 102 7.37 19.58 14.32
CA PHE A 102 5.95 19.21 14.34
C PHE A 102 5.73 17.74 14.69
N LEU A 103 6.56 16.85 14.16
CA LEU A 103 6.47 15.44 14.50
C LEU A 103 6.76 15.20 15.99
N ASN A 104 7.74 15.91 16.55
CA ASN A 104 8.07 15.86 17.98
C ASN A 104 6.97 16.45 18.88
N GLU A 105 6.22 17.46 18.42
CA GLU A 105 5.04 17.94 19.15
C GLU A 105 4.02 16.81 19.34
N PHE A 106 3.71 16.06 18.27
CA PHE A 106 2.84 14.88 18.35
C PHE A 106 3.42 13.77 19.24
N GLU A 107 4.73 13.52 19.18
CA GLU A 107 5.42 12.58 20.08
C GLU A 107 5.20 12.94 21.56
N ASN A 108 5.13 14.24 21.86
CA ASN A 108 4.88 14.79 23.19
C ASN A 108 3.38 14.97 23.51
N GLY A 109 2.48 14.55 22.62
CA GLY A 109 1.04 14.67 22.80
C GLY A 109 0.49 16.10 22.64
N ARG A 110 1.28 17.02 22.09
CA ARG A 110 0.86 18.38 21.74
C ARG A 110 0.44 18.44 20.28
N ILE A 111 -0.67 19.12 20.01
CA ILE A 111 -1.17 19.33 18.65
C ILE A 111 -0.68 20.71 18.19
N PRO A 112 0.10 20.80 17.09
CA PRO A 112 0.56 22.08 16.56
C PRO A 112 -0.60 22.99 16.15
N GLU A 113 -0.40 24.31 16.25
CA GLU A 113 -1.42 25.29 15.91
C GLU A 113 -1.74 25.31 14.41
N ARG A 114 -3.02 25.51 14.07
CA ARG A 114 -3.49 25.55 12.68
C ARG A 114 -2.78 26.64 11.85
N THR A 115 -2.58 27.81 12.42
CA THR A 115 -1.92 28.97 11.77
C THR A 115 -0.47 28.65 11.44
N GLU A 116 0.24 28.02 12.37
CA GLU A 116 1.64 27.63 12.18
C GLU A 116 1.79 26.56 11.09
N LEU A 117 0.90 25.55 11.09
CA LEU A 117 0.85 24.52 10.05
C LEU A 117 0.50 25.13 8.68
N HIS A 118 -0.41 26.10 8.63
CA HIS A 118 -0.75 26.81 7.40
C HIS A 118 0.47 27.55 6.83
N THR A 119 1.13 28.39 7.63
CA THR A 119 2.32 29.12 7.20
C THR A 119 3.44 28.18 6.74
N PHE A 120 3.62 27.04 7.42
CA PHE A 120 4.65 26.08 7.01
C PHE A 120 4.31 25.36 5.69
N PHE A 121 3.18 24.67 5.62
CA PHE A 121 2.86 23.82 4.47
C PHE A 121 2.37 24.61 3.26
N VAL A 122 1.54 25.63 3.47
CA VAL A 122 0.91 26.38 2.38
C VAL A 122 1.82 27.50 1.89
N GLU A 123 2.27 28.38 2.78
CA GLU A 123 3.03 29.58 2.38
C GLU A 123 4.49 29.26 2.06
N LYS A 124 5.16 28.46 2.89
CA LYS A 124 6.60 28.16 2.71
C LYS A 124 6.86 27.00 1.76
N LEU A 125 6.18 25.87 1.93
CA LEU A 125 6.35 24.70 1.06
C LEU A 125 5.50 24.75 -0.21
N GLY A 126 4.48 25.61 -0.29
CA GLY A 126 3.61 25.69 -1.47
C GLY A 126 2.80 24.41 -1.70
N ILE A 127 2.40 23.73 -0.63
CA ILE A 127 1.47 22.58 -0.65
C ILE A 127 0.10 23.15 -0.27
N CYS A 128 -0.67 23.57 -1.28
CA CYS A 128 -1.76 24.53 -1.09
C CYS A 128 -3.18 23.99 -1.36
N ASN A 129 -3.34 22.68 -1.60
CA ASN A 129 -4.65 22.06 -1.85
C ASN A 129 -4.63 20.56 -1.52
N VAL A 130 -5.79 19.89 -1.53
CA VAL A 130 -5.88 18.46 -1.17
C VAL A 130 -5.12 17.60 -2.18
N LYS A 131 -5.11 17.95 -3.47
CA LYS A 131 -4.36 17.20 -4.51
C LYS A 131 -2.86 17.20 -4.22
N SER A 132 -2.29 18.35 -3.86
CA SER A 132 -0.89 18.46 -3.48
C SER A 132 -0.59 17.66 -2.20
N PHE A 133 -1.42 17.78 -1.16
CA PHE A 133 -1.25 16.95 0.05
C PHE A 133 -1.33 15.46 -0.24
N ARG A 134 -2.25 15.04 -1.11
CA ARG A 134 -2.42 13.65 -1.51
C ARG A 134 -1.20 13.12 -2.25
N PHE A 135 -0.66 13.89 -3.19
CA PHE A 135 0.57 13.54 -3.90
C PHE A 135 1.74 13.31 -2.93
N GLU A 136 1.92 14.21 -1.96
CA GLU A 136 2.97 14.08 -0.95
C GLU A 136 2.78 12.82 -0.08
N ILE A 137 1.54 12.53 0.36
CA ILE A 137 1.21 11.32 1.13
C ILE A 137 1.50 10.06 0.32
N GLU A 138 1.00 9.96 -0.91
CA GLU A 138 1.15 8.78 -1.77
C GLU A 138 2.62 8.52 -2.10
N PHE A 139 3.38 9.59 -2.38
CA PHE A 139 4.82 9.48 -2.63
C PHE A 139 5.55 8.92 -1.41
N LEU A 140 5.29 9.44 -0.21
CA LEU A 140 5.94 8.94 1.02
C LEU A 140 5.52 7.50 1.34
N GLU A 141 4.27 7.12 1.10
CA GLU A 141 3.83 5.73 1.24
C GLU A 141 4.54 4.79 0.27
N GLU A 142 4.78 5.22 -0.97
CA GLU A 142 5.58 4.47 -1.94
C GLU A 142 7.03 4.32 -1.46
N GLN A 143 7.63 5.37 -0.89
CA GLN A 143 8.98 5.28 -0.30
C GLN A 143 9.03 4.34 0.91
N ILE A 144 7.96 4.28 1.74
CA ILE A 144 7.88 3.34 2.87
C ILE A 144 7.81 1.88 2.37
N VAL A 145 7.03 1.62 1.32
CA VAL A 145 6.91 0.27 0.74
C VAL A 145 8.24 -0.20 0.13
N ASN A 146 8.97 0.72 -0.49
CA ASN A 146 10.26 0.46 -1.10
C ASN A 146 11.46 0.65 -0.14
N HIS A 147 11.20 0.88 1.15
CA HIS A 147 12.24 1.18 2.14
C HIS A 147 13.07 -0.07 2.46
N ASP A 148 14.40 0.01 2.28
CA ASP A 148 15.32 -1.12 2.47
C ASP A 148 15.99 -1.15 3.86
N GLY A 149 15.44 -0.41 4.85
CA GLY A 149 15.96 -0.36 6.22
C GLY A 149 17.20 0.51 6.41
N ASP A 150 18.08 0.58 5.40
CA ASP A 150 19.35 1.32 5.44
C ASP A 150 19.24 2.79 4.98
N ILE A 151 18.08 3.19 4.44
CA ILE A 151 17.83 4.55 3.96
C ILE A 151 17.28 5.41 5.10
N GLU A 152 17.95 6.50 5.47
CA GLU A 152 17.39 7.49 6.39
C GLU A 152 16.36 8.38 5.68
N PRO A 153 15.26 8.79 6.34
CA PRO A 153 14.86 8.42 7.70
C PRO A 153 14.16 7.06 7.73
N ALA A 154 14.20 6.39 8.89
CA ALA A 154 13.58 5.08 9.09
C ALA A 154 12.09 5.07 8.72
N ALA A 155 11.58 3.92 8.27
CA ALA A 155 10.18 3.76 7.87
C ALA A 155 9.17 4.20 8.95
N SER A 156 9.49 4.06 10.24
CA SER A 156 8.63 4.54 11.35
C SER A 156 8.48 6.07 11.38
N VAL A 157 9.54 6.80 11.03
CA VAL A 157 9.56 8.27 10.96
C VAL A 157 8.77 8.73 9.75
N LEU A 158 8.95 8.07 8.59
CA LEU A 158 8.16 8.33 7.39
C LEU A 158 6.66 8.11 7.64
N ASN A 159 6.28 7.03 8.35
CA ASN A 159 4.90 6.81 8.79
C ASN A 159 4.37 7.97 9.67
N GLY A 160 5.23 8.53 10.51
CA GLY A 160 4.94 9.74 11.28
C GLY A 160 4.62 10.94 10.40
N PHE A 161 5.42 11.20 9.37
CA PHE A 161 5.16 12.29 8.41
C PHE A 161 3.92 12.04 7.56
N VAL A 162 3.63 10.80 7.17
CA VAL A 162 2.36 10.46 6.50
C VAL A 162 1.17 10.77 7.41
N ALA A 163 1.23 10.43 8.69
CA ALA A 163 0.16 10.73 9.65
C ALA A 163 0.01 12.25 9.87
N LEU A 164 1.12 13.00 9.98
CA LEU A 164 1.12 14.45 10.06
C LEU A 164 0.50 15.10 8.82
N MET A 165 0.91 14.66 7.62
CA MET A 165 0.38 15.19 6.35
C MET A 165 -1.12 14.93 6.22
N ARG A 166 -1.58 13.74 6.62
CA ARG A 166 -3.02 13.44 6.68
C ARG A 166 -3.75 14.36 7.64
N TYR A 167 -3.23 14.57 8.84
CA TYR A 167 -3.81 15.51 9.81
C TYR A 167 -3.92 16.93 9.23
N CYS A 168 -2.83 17.47 8.70
CA CYS A 168 -2.77 18.81 8.13
C CYS A 168 -3.74 18.99 6.96
N ARG A 169 -3.86 17.99 6.07
CA ARG A 169 -4.81 18.00 4.97
C ARG A 169 -6.23 18.31 5.44
N PHE A 170 -6.72 17.60 6.46
CA PHE A 170 -8.07 17.79 6.99
C PHE A 170 -8.20 19.07 7.82
N LEU A 171 -7.18 19.41 8.61
CA LEU A 171 -7.21 20.60 9.44
C LEU A 171 -7.29 21.88 8.59
N LEU A 172 -6.53 21.93 7.49
CA LEU A 172 -6.36 23.13 6.67
C LEU A 172 -7.46 23.28 5.63
N PHE A 173 -7.77 22.21 4.88
CA PHE A 173 -8.66 22.24 3.72
C PHE A 173 -10.03 21.60 3.98
N ARG A 174 -10.26 21.08 5.20
CA ARG A 174 -11.51 20.42 5.61
C ARG A 174 -11.91 19.33 4.61
N PHE A 175 -13.21 19.14 4.42
CA PHE A 175 -13.81 18.03 3.67
C PHE A 175 -14.30 18.53 2.31
N GLU A 176 -13.68 19.59 1.83
CA GLU A 176 -13.83 20.11 0.50
C GLU A 176 -12.70 19.50 -0.31
N ASP A 177 -13.01 18.60 -1.25
CA ASP A 177 -12.42 18.72 -2.57
C ASP A 177 -13.19 17.94 -3.64
N GLU A 178 -13.40 18.71 -4.72
CA GLU A 178 -13.83 18.48 -6.09
C GLU A 178 -14.84 17.35 -6.43
N ASP A 179 -15.96 17.81 -6.97
CA ASP A 179 -16.88 17.06 -7.81
C ASP A 179 -16.12 16.25 -8.89
N GLY A 180 -16.32 14.93 -8.93
CA GLY A 180 -16.09 14.13 -10.16
C GLY A 180 -15.17 12.91 -10.11
N GLU A 181 -14.45 12.62 -9.03
CA GLU A 181 -13.55 11.42 -8.97
C GLU A 181 -13.96 10.40 -7.88
N LEU A 182 -15.25 10.36 -7.51
CA LEU A 182 -15.78 9.43 -6.51
C LEU A 182 -15.81 7.97 -6.99
N HIS A 183 -15.79 7.73 -8.31
CA HIS A 183 -15.95 6.41 -8.94
C HIS A 183 -14.69 5.82 -9.62
N LYS A 184 -13.57 6.55 -9.71
CA LYS A 184 -12.37 6.08 -10.46
C LYS A 184 -11.23 5.55 -9.58
N TRP A 185 -11.43 5.51 -8.26
CA TRP A 185 -10.38 5.17 -7.31
C TRP A 185 -9.81 3.74 -7.46
N ASN A 186 -10.51 2.83 -8.14
CA ASN A 186 -10.05 1.45 -8.31
C ASN A 186 -9.26 1.17 -9.60
N GLN A 187 -8.98 2.16 -10.47
CA GLN A 187 -8.32 1.89 -11.77
C GLN A 187 -7.20 2.82 -12.25
N LYS A 188 -6.87 3.92 -11.56
CA LYS A 188 -5.71 4.74 -11.97
C LYS A 188 -4.42 4.30 -11.26
N LYS A 189 -3.80 3.24 -11.77
CA LYS A 189 -2.33 3.21 -11.82
C LYS A 189 -1.91 4.38 -12.71
N MET A 190 -1.23 5.36 -12.13
CA MET A 190 -0.86 6.58 -12.84
C MET A 190 0.00 6.21 -14.06
N ASN A 191 -0.42 6.70 -15.21
CA ASN A 191 0.30 6.53 -16.46
C ASN A 191 1.65 7.22 -16.36
N LYS A 192 2.70 6.40 -16.41
CA LYS A 192 3.93 6.58 -17.20
C LYS A 192 4.67 7.89 -16.98
N GLY A 193 5.72 7.81 -16.17
CA GLY A 193 6.90 8.64 -16.34
C GLY A 193 7.41 8.52 -17.79
N LEU A 194 7.61 9.67 -18.42
CA LEU A 194 8.06 9.91 -19.78
C LEU A 194 9.54 9.49 -20.02
N ILE A 195 9.94 8.29 -19.57
CA ILE A 195 11.35 7.84 -19.62
C ILE A 195 11.55 6.60 -20.51
N THR A 196 10.49 5.92 -20.97
CA THR A 196 10.64 4.65 -21.70
C THR A 196 10.56 4.73 -23.23
N GLN A 197 10.45 5.92 -23.83
CA GLN A 197 10.29 6.02 -25.28
C GLN A 197 11.60 6.23 -26.06
N GLU A 198 12.71 6.58 -25.39
CA GLU A 198 14.03 6.75 -26.03
C GLU A 198 14.97 5.54 -25.84
N ILE A 199 14.54 4.50 -25.10
CA ILE A 199 15.27 3.21 -25.00
C ILE A 199 14.83 2.23 -26.10
N GLY A 200 13.77 2.56 -26.85
CA GLY A 200 13.14 1.68 -27.85
C GLY A 200 13.98 1.39 -29.09
N ASP A 201 15.06 2.14 -29.35
CA ASP A 201 15.74 2.10 -30.65
C ASP A 201 17.21 1.65 -30.58
N THR A 202 17.72 1.09 -29.47
CA THR A 202 19.13 0.67 -29.43
C THR A 202 19.44 -0.57 -28.58
N LEU A 203 18.87 -1.72 -28.97
CA LEU A 203 19.50 -3.06 -29.04
C LEU A 203 18.51 -4.17 -28.67
N THR A 204 18.25 -5.06 -29.63
CA THR A 204 17.34 -6.23 -29.59
C THR A 204 17.81 -7.36 -28.66
N ALA A 205 18.48 -7.05 -27.54
CA ALA A 205 19.04 -8.05 -26.63
C ALA A 205 18.83 -7.68 -25.16
N ILE A 206 18.60 -8.70 -24.32
CA ILE A 206 18.52 -8.58 -22.86
C ILE A 206 19.84 -7.97 -22.33
N PRO A 207 19.81 -6.89 -21.52
CA PRO A 207 21.01 -6.36 -20.87
C PRO A 207 21.74 -7.45 -20.08
N LYS A 208 23.06 -7.55 -20.25
CA LYS A 208 23.87 -8.60 -19.60
C LYS A 208 23.77 -8.59 -18.08
N ASP A 209 23.51 -7.43 -17.48
CA ASP A 209 23.34 -7.26 -16.04
C ASP A 209 22.03 -7.87 -15.51
N PHE A 210 21.09 -8.20 -16.40
CA PHE A 210 19.83 -8.87 -16.07
C PHE A 210 19.90 -10.39 -16.22
N CYS A 211 20.97 -10.90 -16.81
CA CYS A 211 21.20 -12.33 -17.00
C CYS A 211 21.94 -12.94 -15.80
N CYS A 212 21.51 -14.13 -15.39
CA CYS A 212 22.21 -14.90 -14.38
C CYS A 212 23.56 -15.36 -14.94
N PRO A 213 24.69 -15.15 -14.23
CA PRO A 213 25.99 -15.60 -14.73
C PRO A 213 26.18 -17.13 -14.83
N ILE A 214 25.28 -17.92 -14.24
CA ILE A 214 25.31 -19.40 -14.31
C ILE A 214 24.47 -19.89 -15.50
N SER A 215 23.19 -19.52 -15.54
CA SER A 215 22.27 -20.01 -16.58
C SER A 215 22.31 -19.18 -17.87
N LEU A 216 22.88 -17.97 -17.82
CA LEU A 216 22.87 -16.95 -18.89
C LEU A 216 21.47 -16.44 -19.26
N ASP A 217 20.43 -16.97 -18.61
CA ASP A 217 19.03 -16.55 -18.74
C ASP A 217 18.70 -15.35 -17.87
N LEU A 218 17.61 -14.65 -18.22
CA LEU A 218 17.05 -13.56 -17.42
C LEU A 218 16.74 -14.01 -15.98
N MET A 219 17.21 -13.25 -14.99
CA MET A 219 16.98 -13.54 -13.58
C MET A 219 15.52 -13.30 -13.19
N LYS A 220 14.85 -14.33 -12.66
CA LYS A 220 13.48 -14.24 -12.12
C LYS A 220 13.47 -13.92 -10.63
N ASP A 221 14.45 -14.43 -9.90
CA ASP A 221 14.65 -14.13 -8.48
C ASP A 221 16.12 -13.82 -8.21
N PRO A 222 16.59 -12.60 -8.53
CA PRO A 222 17.98 -12.22 -8.36
C PRO A 222 18.36 -12.18 -6.88
N VAL A 223 19.40 -12.92 -6.50
CA VAL A 223 19.97 -13.02 -5.16
C VAL A 223 21.48 -12.81 -5.19
N MET A 224 22.01 -12.12 -4.19
CA MET A 224 23.43 -11.90 -3.97
C MET A 224 24.04 -12.97 -3.06
N VAL A 225 25.23 -13.42 -3.41
CA VAL A 225 26.11 -14.22 -2.55
C VAL A 225 27.09 -13.32 -1.78
N SER A 226 27.84 -13.87 -0.81
CA SER A 226 28.77 -13.11 0.05
C SER A 226 29.85 -12.33 -0.70
N THR A 227 30.12 -12.64 -1.97
CA THR A 227 31.08 -11.91 -2.83
C THR A 227 30.46 -10.73 -3.56
N GLY A 228 29.18 -10.42 -3.31
CA GLY A 228 28.45 -9.31 -3.94
C GLY A 228 27.96 -9.59 -5.36
N GLN A 229 28.23 -10.76 -5.93
CA GLN A 229 27.71 -11.14 -7.26
C GLN A 229 26.25 -11.60 -7.15
N THR A 230 25.44 -11.22 -8.15
CA THR A 230 24.02 -11.57 -8.22
C THR A 230 23.78 -12.72 -9.20
N TYR A 231 22.90 -13.65 -8.83
CA TYR A 231 22.50 -14.82 -9.60
C TYR A 231 20.99 -15.03 -9.50
N ASP A 232 20.40 -15.81 -10.39
CA ASP A 232 19.06 -16.34 -10.14
C ASP A 232 19.11 -17.36 -8.98
N ARG A 233 18.14 -17.27 -8.05
CA ARG A 233 18.10 -18.12 -6.85
C ARG A 233 18.19 -19.60 -7.17
N VAL A 234 17.47 -20.08 -8.18
CA VAL A 234 17.44 -21.52 -8.50
C VAL A 234 18.82 -21.97 -8.99
N SER A 235 19.46 -21.14 -9.82
CA SER A 235 20.77 -21.43 -10.38
C SER A 235 21.86 -21.49 -9.31
N ILE A 236 21.92 -20.52 -8.40
CA ILE A 236 22.95 -20.50 -7.35
C ILE A 236 22.67 -21.50 -6.22
N ALA A 237 21.39 -21.76 -5.91
CA ALA A 237 21.05 -22.78 -4.92
C ALA A 237 21.46 -24.18 -5.41
N ARG A 238 21.26 -24.50 -6.70
CA ARG A 238 21.72 -25.76 -7.30
C ARG A 238 23.24 -25.89 -7.22
N TRP A 239 23.97 -24.84 -7.58
CA TRP A 239 25.44 -24.81 -7.50
C TRP A 239 25.96 -25.14 -6.09
N MET A 240 25.32 -24.58 -5.05
CA MET A 240 25.69 -24.88 -3.65
C MET A 240 25.29 -26.30 -3.23
N GLN A 241 24.14 -26.80 -3.69
CA GLN A 241 23.67 -28.17 -3.40
C GLN A 241 24.56 -29.24 -4.03
N GLU A 242 25.20 -28.94 -5.16
CA GLU A 242 26.21 -29.80 -5.81
C GLU A 242 27.56 -29.83 -5.06
N GLY A 243 27.66 -29.13 -3.93
CA GLY A 243 28.82 -29.16 -3.04
C GLY A 243 29.87 -28.09 -3.33
N HIS A 244 29.58 -27.12 -4.20
CA HIS A 244 30.51 -26.04 -4.51
C HIS A 244 30.45 -24.92 -3.47
N CYS A 245 31.61 -24.57 -2.89
CA CYS A 245 31.76 -23.47 -1.92
C CYS A 245 32.40 -22.21 -2.52
N THR A 246 32.40 -22.08 -3.84
CA THR A 246 33.01 -20.96 -4.56
C THR A 246 31.97 -20.15 -5.32
N CYS A 247 32.24 -18.86 -5.52
CA CYS A 247 31.46 -17.97 -6.37
C CYS A 247 31.68 -18.36 -7.84
N PRO A 248 30.63 -18.75 -8.60
CA PRO A 248 30.76 -19.20 -9.99
C PRO A 248 31.44 -18.21 -10.93
N LYS A 249 31.33 -16.91 -10.66
CA LYS A 249 31.82 -15.85 -11.55
C LYS A 249 33.24 -15.37 -11.19
N THR A 250 33.58 -15.35 -9.90
CA THR A 250 34.88 -14.82 -9.43
C THR A 250 35.85 -15.91 -8.98
N GLY A 251 35.40 -17.15 -8.80
CA GLY A 251 36.20 -18.24 -8.25
C GLY A 251 36.54 -18.10 -6.76
N GLN A 252 36.13 -17.01 -6.10
CA GLN A 252 36.41 -16.76 -4.69
C GLN A 252 35.58 -17.68 -3.78
N MET A 253 36.13 -18.10 -2.64
CA MET A 253 35.39 -18.86 -1.64
C MET A 253 34.26 -18.02 -1.01
N LEU A 254 33.09 -18.63 -0.85
CA LEU A 254 31.96 -18.01 -0.18
C LEU A 254 32.16 -18.08 1.33
N VAL A 255 32.10 -16.92 2.00
CA VAL A 255 32.22 -16.83 3.46
C VAL A 255 31.02 -17.48 4.15
N HIS A 256 29.85 -17.42 3.51
CA HIS A 256 28.63 -18.10 3.93
C HIS A 256 27.72 -18.42 2.74
N THR A 257 26.85 -19.41 2.89
CA THR A 257 25.86 -19.83 1.88
C THR A 257 24.56 -19.05 1.93
N LYS A 258 24.45 -18.04 2.81
CA LYS A 258 23.27 -17.16 2.89
C LYS A 258 23.10 -16.36 1.60
N LEU A 259 21.92 -16.45 1.00
CA LEU A 259 21.51 -15.71 -0.20
C LEU A 259 20.70 -14.48 0.20
N VAL A 260 21.12 -13.30 -0.24
CA VAL A 260 20.46 -12.02 0.04
C VAL A 260 19.65 -11.59 -1.19
N PRO A 261 18.32 -11.39 -1.13
CA PRO A 261 17.54 -10.94 -2.28
C PRO A 261 18.00 -9.58 -2.82
N ASN A 262 18.22 -9.47 -4.14
CA ASN A 262 18.53 -8.21 -4.81
C ASN A 262 17.24 -7.60 -5.38
N ARG A 263 16.45 -6.98 -4.49
CA ARG A 263 15.13 -6.42 -4.84
C ARG A 263 15.22 -5.27 -5.83
N ALA A 264 16.27 -4.45 -5.76
CA ALA A 264 16.52 -3.36 -6.69
C ALA A 264 16.69 -3.89 -8.13
N LEU A 265 17.55 -4.89 -8.34
CA LEU A 265 17.74 -5.51 -9.66
C LEU A 265 16.47 -6.21 -10.14
N ARG A 266 15.73 -6.88 -9.24
CA ARG A 266 14.43 -7.49 -9.57
C ARG A 266 13.45 -6.46 -10.12
N ASN A 267 13.36 -5.30 -9.49
CA ASN A 267 12.48 -4.22 -9.92
C ASN A 267 12.92 -3.65 -11.28
N LEU A 268 14.23 -3.49 -11.51
CA LEU A 268 14.76 -3.05 -12.81
C LEU A 268 14.48 -4.05 -13.93
N ILE A 269 14.66 -5.35 -13.67
CA ILE A 269 14.34 -6.44 -14.61
C ILE A 269 12.84 -6.44 -14.93
N MET A 270 11.99 -6.35 -13.91
CA MET A 270 10.54 -6.29 -14.08
C MET A 270 10.12 -5.09 -14.95
N GLN A 271 10.66 -3.91 -14.69
CA GLN A 271 10.38 -2.70 -15.49
C GLN A 271 10.84 -2.86 -16.95
N TRP A 272 12.01 -3.46 -17.17
CA TRP A 272 12.53 -3.73 -18.52
C TRP A 272 11.69 -4.76 -19.27
N CYS A 273 11.26 -5.85 -18.63
CA CYS A 273 10.36 -6.84 -19.25
C CYS A 273 9.02 -6.22 -19.64
N MET A 274 8.43 -5.40 -18.77
CA MET A 274 7.19 -4.69 -19.06
C MET A 274 7.34 -3.71 -20.23
N ALA A 275 8.49 -3.03 -20.33
CA ALA A 275 8.77 -2.11 -21.43
C ALA A 275 8.99 -2.83 -22.78
N ASN A 276 9.52 -4.06 -22.76
CA ASN A 276 9.83 -4.84 -23.96
C ASN A 276 8.77 -5.90 -24.30
N GLY A 277 7.62 -5.91 -23.61
CA GLY A 277 6.54 -6.88 -23.85
C GLY A 277 6.90 -8.33 -23.55
N ILE A 278 7.90 -8.56 -22.68
CA ILE A 278 8.34 -9.90 -22.29
C ILE A 278 7.50 -10.35 -21.08
N PRO A 279 6.82 -11.51 -21.14
CA PRO A 279 6.11 -12.07 -19.99
C PRO A 279 7.07 -12.31 -18.83
N TYR A 280 6.80 -11.68 -17.68
CA TYR A 280 7.60 -11.83 -16.47
C TYR A 280 6.69 -12.25 -15.32
N ASP A 281 6.73 -13.54 -15.00
CA ASP A 281 6.02 -14.12 -13.85
C ASP A 281 7.00 -14.25 -12.67
N PRO A 282 6.94 -13.34 -11.67
CA PRO A 282 7.68 -13.54 -10.44
C PRO A 282 7.13 -14.76 -9.69
N PRO A 283 7.98 -15.52 -8.97
CA PRO A 283 7.49 -16.61 -8.13
C PRO A 283 6.52 -16.08 -7.06
N ASP A 284 5.34 -16.70 -6.97
CA ASP A 284 4.36 -16.52 -5.90
C ASP A 284 4.99 -16.94 -4.57
N ASN A 285 5.36 -15.94 -3.75
CA ASN A 285 6.02 -16.16 -2.47
C ASN A 285 4.97 -16.22 -1.35
N SER A 286 4.26 -17.35 -1.23
CA SER A 286 3.42 -17.67 -0.07
C SER A 286 4.21 -17.98 1.21
N ASP A 287 5.52 -18.21 1.12
CA ASP A 287 6.37 -18.63 2.25
C ASP A 287 7.27 -17.53 2.85
N TYR A 288 7.13 -16.26 2.45
CA TYR A 288 7.89 -15.14 3.04
C TYR A 288 7.15 -14.39 4.16
N SER A 289 6.13 -15.01 4.76
CA SER A 289 5.22 -14.36 5.71
C SER A 289 5.70 -14.39 7.17
N SER A 290 6.89 -14.92 7.49
CA SER A 290 7.25 -15.19 8.89
C SER A 290 8.49 -14.50 9.44
N GLU A 291 9.44 -13.93 8.66
CA GLU A 291 10.69 -13.42 9.28
C GLU A 291 11.28 -12.09 8.76
N SER A 292 10.60 -11.32 7.90
CA SER A 292 11.12 -9.98 7.50
C SER A 292 10.06 -8.90 7.24
N ALA A 293 8.87 -9.03 7.80
CA ALA A 293 7.96 -7.91 7.95
C ALA A 293 8.01 -7.42 9.40
N VAL A 294 9.12 -6.79 9.79
CA VAL A 294 9.01 -5.72 10.78
C VAL A 294 8.29 -4.59 10.05
N ALA A 295 6.97 -4.70 9.90
CA ALA A 295 6.13 -3.54 9.68
C ALA A 295 6.48 -2.63 10.85
N ALA A 296 7.32 -1.62 10.60
CA ALA A 296 7.88 -0.76 11.62
C ALA A 296 6.72 -0.30 12.51
N ARG A 297 6.77 -0.66 13.79
CA ARG A 297 5.72 -0.28 14.72
C ARG A 297 5.50 1.24 14.57
N PRO A 298 4.26 1.71 14.37
CA PRO A 298 4.01 3.13 14.20
C PRO A 298 4.61 3.90 15.38
N SER A 299 5.33 4.99 15.11
CA SER A 299 5.88 5.84 16.17
C SER A 299 4.75 6.41 17.02
N LYS A 300 5.06 6.83 18.25
CA LYS A 300 4.06 7.46 19.12
C LYS A 300 3.51 8.72 18.46
N ALA A 301 4.35 9.52 17.81
CA ALA A 301 3.94 10.67 17.00
C ALA A 301 2.94 10.28 15.90
N ALA A 302 3.19 9.20 15.16
CA ALA A 302 2.25 8.70 14.15
C ALA A 302 0.88 8.38 14.78
N ASN A 303 0.89 7.68 15.92
CA ASN A 303 -0.34 7.31 16.63
C ASN A 303 -1.12 8.54 17.13
N GLU A 304 -0.43 9.55 17.69
CA GLU A 304 -1.07 10.78 18.18
C GLU A 304 -1.59 11.66 17.02
N ALA A 305 -0.87 11.74 15.90
CA ALA A 305 -1.34 12.42 14.69
C ALA A 305 -2.56 11.70 14.08
N THR A 306 -2.57 10.37 14.06
CA THR A 306 -3.74 9.58 13.66
C THR A 306 -4.91 9.83 14.60
N LYS A 307 -4.71 9.83 15.92
CA LYS A 307 -5.77 10.17 16.90
C LYS A 307 -6.35 11.55 16.65
N ALA A 308 -5.50 12.56 16.43
CA ALA A 308 -5.96 13.91 16.12
C ALA A 308 -6.77 13.95 14.81
N THR A 309 -6.33 13.22 13.78
CA THR A 309 -7.07 13.07 12.52
C THR A 309 -8.43 12.40 12.74
N THR A 310 -8.47 11.31 13.50
CA THR A 310 -9.70 10.59 13.83
C THR A 310 -10.71 11.49 14.54
N ARG A 311 -10.27 12.36 15.47
CA ARG A 311 -11.17 13.32 16.12
C ARG A 311 -11.83 14.27 15.12
N LEU A 312 -11.07 14.83 14.17
CA LEU A 312 -11.62 15.68 13.10
C LEU A 312 -12.64 14.92 12.22
N LEU A 313 -12.35 13.67 11.89
CA LEU A 313 -13.24 12.81 11.09
C LEU A 313 -14.54 12.49 11.83
N VAL A 314 -14.46 12.14 13.11
CA VAL A 314 -15.63 11.87 13.97
C VAL A 314 -16.49 13.12 14.14
N GLU A 315 -15.88 14.29 14.34
CA GLU A 315 -16.60 15.55 14.43
C GLU A 315 -17.40 15.84 13.14
N GLN A 316 -16.83 15.57 11.97
CA GLN A 316 -17.56 15.71 10.71
C GLN A 316 -18.61 14.64 10.48
N LEU A 317 -18.37 13.39 10.91
CA LEU A 317 -19.43 12.40 10.92
C LEU A 317 -20.61 12.88 11.76
N ALA A 318 -20.36 13.49 12.93
CA ALA A 318 -21.40 13.94 13.84
C ALA A 318 -22.17 15.15 13.29
N ASN A 319 -21.45 16.18 12.82
CA ASN A 319 -21.98 17.53 12.60
C ASN A 319 -21.90 18.02 11.14
N GLY A 320 -21.26 17.26 10.26
CA GLY A 320 -21.06 17.65 8.87
C GLY A 320 -22.31 17.51 8.01
N THR A 321 -22.29 18.13 6.83
CA THR A 321 -23.27 17.86 5.75
C THR A 321 -23.16 16.41 5.30
N LEU A 322 -24.20 15.86 4.64
CA LEU A 322 -24.14 14.49 4.10
C LEU A 322 -22.87 14.26 3.27
N ARG A 323 -22.48 15.23 2.44
CA ARG A 323 -21.22 15.19 1.68
C ARG A 323 -19.99 15.06 2.58
N ALA A 324 -19.89 15.90 3.61
CA ALA A 324 -18.78 15.85 4.56
C ALA A 324 -18.76 14.54 5.36
N GLN A 325 -19.93 14.01 5.72
CA GLN A 325 -20.08 12.70 6.37
C GLN A 325 -19.62 11.57 5.46
N THR A 326 -19.98 11.59 4.16
CA THR A 326 -19.52 10.61 3.17
C THR A 326 -18.01 10.63 3.02
N VAL A 327 -17.40 11.83 2.92
CA VAL A 327 -15.94 11.97 2.87
C VAL A 327 -15.31 11.46 4.16
N ALA A 328 -15.84 11.81 5.33
CA ALA A 328 -15.32 11.31 6.60
C ALA A 328 -15.41 9.78 6.72
N ALA A 329 -16.52 9.17 6.28
CA ALA A 329 -16.68 7.72 6.25
C ALA A 329 -15.66 7.04 5.31
N ARG A 330 -15.43 7.62 4.12
CA ARG A 330 -14.40 7.15 3.17
C ARG A 330 -13.00 7.17 3.79
N GLU A 331 -12.65 8.25 4.47
CA GLU A 331 -11.32 8.41 5.05
C GLU A 331 -11.14 7.50 6.27
N ILE A 332 -12.19 7.30 7.07
CA ILE A 332 -12.21 6.27 8.13
C ILE A 332 -12.05 4.86 7.55
N ARG A 333 -12.74 4.54 6.44
CA ARG A 333 -12.56 3.27 5.71
C ARG A 333 -11.09 3.07 5.32
N LEU A 334 -10.43 4.09 4.76
CA LEU A 334 -9.01 4.03 4.36
C LEU A 334 -8.07 3.89 5.55
N LEU A 335 -8.27 4.66 6.62
CA LEU A 335 -7.47 4.56 7.85
C LEU A 335 -7.61 3.19 8.53
N ALA A 336 -8.83 2.64 8.59
CA ALA A 336 -9.11 1.34 9.18
C ALA A 336 -8.55 0.16 8.35
N LYS A 337 -8.24 0.38 7.07
CA LYS A 337 -7.60 -0.64 6.21
C LYS A 337 -6.22 -1.04 6.77
N THR A 338 -5.49 -0.09 7.37
CA THR A 338 -4.10 -0.28 7.79
C THR A 338 -3.98 -0.27 9.32
N GLY A 339 -3.26 -1.23 9.89
CA GLY A 339 -2.85 -1.23 11.30
C GLY A 339 -3.94 -1.47 12.34
N ARG A 340 -3.67 -2.38 13.28
CA ARG A 340 -4.58 -2.64 14.42
C ARG A 340 -4.82 -1.40 15.31
N GLN A 341 -3.82 -0.52 15.41
CA GLN A 341 -3.88 0.67 16.26
C GLN A 341 -4.84 1.73 15.70
N ASN A 342 -4.87 1.90 14.37
CA ASN A 342 -5.82 2.81 13.72
C ASN A 342 -7.26 2.34 13.97
N ARG A 343 -7.51 1.03 13.81
CA ARG A 343 -8.84 0.43 14.09
C ARG A 343 -9.27 0.66 15.53
N ALA A 344 -8.38 0.45 16.50
CA ALA A 344 -8.65 0.70 17.91
C ALA A 344 -9.01 2.18 18.16
N CYS A 345 -8.16 3.09 17.68
CA CYS A 345 -8.34 4.54 17.83
C CYS A 345 -9.66 5.04 17.24
N ILE A 346 -10.06 4.54 16.07
CA ILE A 346 -11.31 4.93 15.40
C ILE A 346 -12.53 4.52 16.24
N ALA A 347 -12.52 3.31 16.78
CA ALA A 347 -13.62 2.83 17.63
C ALA A 347 -13.67 3.57 18.97
N GLU A 348 -12.51 3.76 19.63
CA GLU A 348 -12.38 4.51 20.89
C GLU A 348 -12.84 5.98 20.75
N ALA A 349 -12.66 6.57 19.58
CA ALA A 349 -13.14 7.92 19.28
C ALA A 349 -14.67 8.01 19.04
N GLY A 350 -15.40 6.90 19.09
CA GLY A 350 -16.87 6.89 18.94
C GLY A 350 -17.36 6.94 17.49
N ALA A 351 -16.57 6.49 16.53
CA ALA A 351 -16.99 6.49 15.12
C ALA A 351 -18.13 5.51 14.81
N ILE A 352 -18.21 4.37 15.51
CA ILE A 352 -19.14 3.27 15.19
C ILE A 352 -20.62 3.70 15.23
N PRO A 353 -21.14 4.36 16.29
CA PRO A 353 -22.52 4.85 16.30
C PRO A 353 -22.82 5.85 15.17
N LEU A 354 -21.83 6.64 14.77
CA LEU A 354 -22.01 7.64 13.71
C LEU A 354 -22.02 6.99 12.32
N LEU A 355 -21.16 6.00 12.09
CA LEU A 355 -21.14 5.17 10.88
C LEU A 355 -22.45 4.39 10.75
N LYS A 356 -22.98 3.82 11.84
CA LYS A 356 -24.29 3.14 11.86
C LYS A 356 -25.38 4.00 11.19
N ARG A 357 -25.45 5.30 11.49
CA ARG A 357 -26.47 6.19 10.89
C ARG A 357 -26.37 6.24 9.36
N LEU A 358 -25.15 6.18 8.82
CA LEU A 358 -24.90 6.19 7.37
C LEU A 358 -25.22 4.85 6.69
N LEU A 359 -25.34 3.74 7.43
CA LEU A 359 -25.78 2.45 6.86
C LEU A 359 -27.21 2.53 6.30
N SER A 360 -28.04 3.41 6.85
CA SER A 360 -29.40 3.66 6.38
C SER A 360 -29.51 4.86 5.42
N SER A 361 -28.38 5.39 4.93
CA SER A 361 -28.37 6.51 4.00
C SER A 361 -29.01 6.15 2.66
N SER A 362 -29.75 7.10 2.07
CA SER A 362 -30.22 6.99 0.68
C SER A 362 -29.09 7.24 -0.34
N ASP A 363 -27.97 7.81 0.09
CA ASP A 363 -26.78 7.98 -0.74
C ASP A 363 -25.97 6.68 -0.78
N ALA A 364 -25.88 6.07 -1.97
CA ALA A 364 -25.20 4.79 -2.17
C ALA A 364 -23.73 4.84 -1.76
N VAL A 365 -23.05 5.97 -2.02
CA VAL A 365 -21.62 6.12 -1.72
C VAL A 365 -21.38 6.26 -0.21
N ALA A 366 -22.24 6.98 0.51
CA ALA A 366 -22.21 7.08 1.97
C ALA A 366 -22.41 5.70 2.61
N GLN A 367 -23.44 4.96 2.16
CA GLN A 367 -23.76 3.63 2.69
C GLN A 367 -22.61 2.65 2.46
N GLU A 368 -22.06 2.61 1.24
CA GLU A 368 -20.95 1.72 0.89
C GLU A 368 -19.68 2.04 1.68
N ASN A 369 -19.30 3.32 1.79
CA ASN A 369 -18.14 3.72 2.59
C ASN A 369 -18.34 3.38 4.07
N SER A 370 -19.55 3.58 4.59
CA SER A 370 -19.86 3.26 5.98
C SER A 370 -19.77 1.76 6.26
N VAL A 371 -20.42 0.91 5.46
CA VAL A 371 -20.37 -0.54 5.68
C VAL A 371 -18.96 -1.10 5.47
N THR A 372 -18.18 -0.54 4.55
CA THR A 372 -16.79 -0.95 4.36
C THR A 372 -15.90 -0.51 5.52
N ALA A 373 -16.16 0.66 6.11
CA ALA A 373 -15.50 1.08 7.35
C ALA A 373 -15.85 0.12 8.50
N MET A 374 -17.13 -0.26 8.65
CA MET A 374 -17.59 -1.23 9.65
C MET A 374 -16.89 -2.59 9.47
N LEU A 375 -16.78 -3.08 8.24
CA LEU A 375 -16.00 -4.28 7.91
C LEU A 375 -14.56 -4.16 8.41
N ASN A 376 -13.84 -3.11 7.99
CA ASN A 376 -12.44 -2.93 8.36
C ASN A 376 -12.24 -2.81 9.88
N LEU A 377 -13.17 -2.17 10.59
CA LEU A 377 -13.14 -2.07 12.04
C LEU A 377 -13.40 -3.43 12.72
N SER A 378 -14.33 -4.23 12.20
CA SER A 378 -14.68 -5.55 12.75
C SER A 378 -13.51 -6.54 12.72
N ILE A 379 -12.55 -6.38 11.79
CA ILE A 379 -11.38 -7.26 11.69
C ILE A 379 -10.57 -7.26 13.00
N TYR A 380 -10.60 -6.16 13.77
CA TYR A 380 -9.95 -6.11 15.07
C TYR A 380 -10.87 -6.62 16.19
N ASP A 381 -10.46 -7.66 16.91
CA ASP A 381 -11.31 -8.36 17.89
C ASP A 381 -11.90 -7.45 18.97
N ARG A 382 -11.13 -6.49 19.49
CA ARG A 382 -11.66 -5.56 20.53
C ARG A 382 -12.75 -4.63 20.01
N ASN A 383 -12.83 -4.40 18.71
CA ASN A 383 -13.89 -3.58 18.14
C ASN A 383 -15.17 -4.37 17.89
N LYS A 384 -15.11 -5.70 17.82
CA LYS A 384 -16.29 -6.53 17.55
C LYS A 384 -17.35 -6.36 18.64
N SER A 385 -16.94 -6.31 19.92
CA SER A 385 -17.86 -6.04 21.02
C SER A 385 -18.51 -4.69 20.90
N ILE A 386 -17.73 -3.64 20.61
CA ILE A 386 -18.26 -2.28 20.44
C ILE A 386 -19.30 -2.23 19.30
N ILE A 387 -19.07 -2.93 18.19
CA ILE A 387 -20.04 -3.03 17.09
C ILE A 387 -21.33 -3.71 17.54
N MET A 388 -21.22 -4.82 18.28
CA MET A 388 -22.38 -5.59 18.75
C MET A 388 -23.16 -4.90 19.87
N ASP A 389 -22.47 -4.14 20.73
CA ASP A 389 -23.06 -3.46 21.89
C ASP A 389 -23.80 -2.17 21.50
N VAL A 390 -23.50 -1.58 20.34
CA VAL A 390 -24.23 -0.41 19.83
C VAL A 390 -25.62 -0.83 19.39
N GLU A 391 -26.64 -0.36 20.12
CA GLU A 391 -28.04 -0.68 19.89
C GLU A 391 -28.43 -0.52 18.41
N GLY A 392 -29.05 -1.56 17.84
CA GLY A 392 -29.52 -1.59 16.45
C GLY A 392 -28.41 -1.54 15.39
N CYS A 393 -27.12 -1.66 15.75
CA CYS A 393 -26.03 -1.70 14.78
C CYS A 393 -26.05 -2.98 13.95
N LEU A 394 -26.27 -4.14 14.60
CA LEU A 394 -26.43 -5.43 13.93
C LEU A 394 -27.57 -5.40 12.90
N GLY A 395 -28.76 -4.95 13.32
CA GLY A 395 -29.91 -4.79 12.42
C GLY A 395 -29.65 -3.83 11.25
N ALA A 396 -28.89 -2.75 11.46
CA ALA A 396 -28.49 -1.84 10.37
C ALA A 396 -27.54 -2.52 9.36
N ILE A 397 -26.59 -3.35 9.83
CA ILE A 397 -25.71 -4.14 8.96
C ILE A 397 -26.53 -5.17 8.15
N VAL A 398 -27.47 -5.86 8.79
CA VAL A 398 -28.40 -6.79 8.11
C VAL A 398 -29.29 -6.05 7.11
N GLY A 399 -29.72 -4.83 7.44
CA GLY A 399 -30.43 -3.95 6.52
C GLY A 399 -29.64 -3.66 5.24
N VAL A 400 -28.34 -3.36 5.35
CA VAL A 400 -27.45 -3.18 4.18
C VAL A 400 -27.26 -4.49 3.41
N LEU A 401 -27.14 -5.64 4.08
CA LEU A 401 -27.04 -6.93 3.39
C LEU A 401 -28.28 -7.21 2.51
N ARG A 402 -29.47 -6.84 3.00
CA ARG A 402 -30.74 -7.10 2.33
C ARG A 402 -31.07 -6.05 1.26
N TYR A 403 -30.86 -4.78 1.54
CA TYR A 403 -31.34 -3.64 0.76
C TYR A 403 -30.24 -2.66 0.35
N GLY A 404 -28.97 -3.07 0.45
CA GLY A 404 -27.84 -2.22 0.06
C GLY A 404 -27.94 -1.80 -1.40
N HIS A 405 -27.62 -0.52 -1.67
CA HIS A 405 -27.76 0.08 -2.99
C HIS A 405 -26.82 -0.52 -4.03
N THR A 406 -25.69 -1.07 -3.59
CA THR A 406 -24.68 -1.71 -4.45
C THR A 406 -24.43 -3.15 -4.00
N ILE A 407 -24.02 -4.00 -4.94
CA ILE A 407 -23.58 -5.36 -4.61
C ILE A 407 -22.37 -5.31 -3.67
N GLU A 408 -21.42 -4.39 -3.89
CA GLU A 408 -20.28 -4.21 -2.98
C GLU A 408 -20.71 -3.88 -1.54
N ALA A 409 -21.74 -3.04 -1.34
CA ALA A 409 -22.26 -2.76 -0.01
C ALA A 409 -22.85 -4.01 0.66
N ARG A 410 -23.64 -4.80 -0.08
CA ARG A 410 -24.21 -6.07 0.42
C ARG A 410 -23.13 -7.09 0.76
N GLU A 411 -22.10 -7.21 -0.07
CA GLU A 411 -20.96 -8.10 0.17
C GLU A 411 -20.13 -7.68 1.38
N ASN A 412 -19.85 -6.38 1.52
CA ASN A 412 -19.15 -5.87 2.69
C ASN A 412 -19.98 -6.04 3.99
N ALA A 413 -21.31 -5.99 3.91
CA ALA A 413 -22.18 -6.34 5.04
C ALA A 413 -22.06 -7.82 5.41
N ALA A 414 -22.10 -8.73 4.42
CA ALA A 414 -21.89 -10.17 4.66
C ALA A 414 -20.50 -10.46 5.25
N ALA A 415 -19.45 -9.83 4.73
CA ALA A 415 -18.10 -9.94 5.25
C ALA A 415 -18.00 -9.41 6.69
N THR A 416 -18.77 -8.37 7.05
CA THR A 416 -18.84 -7.87 8.43
C THR A 416 -19.48 -8.89 9.35
N LEU A 417 -20.61 -9.51 8.95
CA LEU A 417 -21.26 -10.57 9.72
C LEU A 417 -20.37 -11.81 9.84
N PHE A 418 -19.65 -12.19 8.77
CA PHE A 418 -18.64 -13.24 8.80
C PHE A 418 -17.57 -12.94 9.86
N SER A 419 -16.98 -11.74 9.84
CA SER A 419 -15.99 -11.31 10.82
C SER A 419 -16.51 -11.35 12.26
N LEU A 420 -17.73 -10.84 12.50
CA LEU A 420 -18.36 -10.85 13.82
C LEU A 420 -18.68 -12.28 14.31
N SER A 421 -19.10 -13.17 13.39
CA SER A 421 -19.43 -14.57 13.70
C SER A 421 -18.24 -15.42 14.16
N ALA A 422 -17.01 -14.91 14.05
CA ALA A 422 -15.82 -15.55 14.61
C ALA A 422 -15.88 -15.63 16.15
N VAL A 423 -16.63 -14.73 16.80
CA VAL A 423 -16.85 -14.75 18.26
C VAL A 423 -18.07 -15.61 18.58
N HIS A 424 -17.89 -16.60 19.45
CA HIS A 424 -18.92 -17.59 19.76
C HIS A 424 -20.26 -16.96 20.21
N ASP A 425 -20.20 -15.97 21.12
CA ASP A 425 -21.39 -15.36 21.71
C ASP A 425 -22.20 -14.53 20.70
N TYR A 426 -21.57 -14.03 19.65
CA TYR A 426 -22.24 -13.25 18.61
C TYR A 426 -22.95 -14.14 17.59
N LYS A 427 -22.59 -15.41 17.45
CA LYS A 427 -23.24 -16.35 16.52
C LYS A 427 -24.73 -16.46 16.79
N LYS A 428 -25.13 -16.58 18.05
CA LYS A 428 -26.54 -16.67 18.43
C LYS A 428 -27.28 -15.36 18.15
N GLN A 429 -26.68 -14.22 18.51
CA GLN A 429 -27.26 -12.91 18.26
C GLN A 429 -27.47 -12.63 16.77
N ILE A 430 -26.46 -12.91 15.94
CA ILE A 430 -26.54 -12.75 14.48
C ILE A 430 -27.62 -13.65 13.88
N ALA A 431 -27.75 -14.90 14.31
CA ALA A 431 -28.76 -15.82 13.79
C ALA A 431 -30.19 -15.50 14.25
N GLN A 432 -30.33 -14.78 15.37
CA GLN A 432 -31.62 -14.33 15.91
C GLN A 432 -32.05 -12.97 15.35
N GLU A 433 -31.13 -12.19 14.79
CA GLU A 433 -31.47 -10.94 14.11
C GLU A 433 -32.37 -11.24 12.91
N ASP A 434 -33.48 -10.51 12.82
CA ASP A 434 -34.48 -10.69 11.79
C ASP A 434 -33.85 -10.56 10.40
N TRP A 435 -34.16 -11.51 9.51
CA TRP A 435 -33.69 -11.57 8.13
C TRP A 435 -32.20 -11.81 7.91
N ALA A 436 -31.38 -11.96 8.95
CA ALA A 436 -29.93 -12.14 8.79
C ALA A 436 -29.59 -13.40 7.98
N ILE A 437 -30.20 -14.53 8.33
CA ILE A 437 -29.97 -15.82 7.65
C ILE A 437 -30.53 -15.79 6.23
N GLU A 438 -31.75 -15.28 6.06
CA GLU A 438 -32.42 -15.15 4.77
C GLU A 438 -31.60 -14.29 3.80
N ALA A 439 -31.05 -13.17 4.28
CA ALA A 439 -30.27 -12.25 3.48
C ALA A 439 -28.89 -12.84 3.10
N LEU A 440 -28.23 -13.56 4.02
CA LEU A 440 -27.01 -14.32 3.71
C LEU A 440 -27.27 -15.43 2.69
N ALA A 441 -28.38 -16.17 2.83
CA ALA A 441 -28.77 -17.20 1.88
C ALA A 441 -29.07 -16.63 0.49
N GLY A 442 -29.74 -15.48 0.41
CA GLY A 442 -29.98 -14.77 -0.85
C GLY A 442 -28.68 -14.28 -1.50
N LEU A 443 -27.72 -13.78 -0.72
CA LEU A 443 -26.41 -13.39 -1.26
C LEU A 443 -25.61 -14.62 -1.74
N LEU A 444 -25.74 -15.77 -1.07
CA LEU A 444 -25.13 -17.02 -1.53
C LEU A 444 -25.67 -17.48 -2.90
N THR A 445 -26.92 -17.18 -3.23
CA THR A 445 -27.50 -17.51 -4.53
C THR A 445 -27.15 -16.47 -5.61
N GLU A 446 -27.25 -15.19 -5.29
CA GLU A 446 -27.23 -14.08 -6.27
C GLU A 446 -25.93 -13.28 -6.30
N GLY A 447 -25.06 -13.41 -5.30
CA GLY A 447 -23.84 -12.60 -5.13
C GLY A 447 -22.73 -12.93 -6.12
N THR A 448 -21.70 -12.10 -6.16
CA THR A 448 -20.47 -12.42 -6.91
C THR A 448 -19.72 -13.58 -6.23
N PRO A 449 -18.69 -14.18 -6.86
CA PRO A 449 -17.89 -15.23 -6.20
C PRO A 449 -17.36 -14.82 -4.82
N ARG A 450 -16.99 -13.55 -4.64
CA ARG A 450 -16.58 -13.01 -3.33
C ARG A 450 -17.75 -12.98 -2.35
N GLY A 451 -18.87 -12.39 -2.75
CA GLY A 451 -20.07 -12.33 -1.92
C GLY A 451 -20.59 -13.69 -1.48
N LYS A 452 -20.57 -14.68 -2.39
CA LYS A 452 -20.93 -16.06 -2.10
C LYS A 452 -20.00 -16.69 -1.06
N LYS A 453 -18.68 -16.45 -1.18
CA LYS A 453 -17.69 -16.92 -0.23
C LYS A 453 -17.89 -16.32 1.16
N ASP A 454 -18.07 -15.01 1.25
CA ASP A 454 -18.32 -14.35 2.53
C ASP A 454 -19.64 -14.84 3.16
N ALA A 455 -20.70 -15.00 2.35
CA ALA A 455 -22.00 -15.49 2.80
C ALA A 455 -21.97 -16.93 3.30
N VAL A 456 -21.38 -17.87 2.55
CA VAL A 456 -21.31 -19.28 2.95
C VAL A 456 -20.48 -19.45 4.21
N THR A 457 -19.38 -18.69 4.34
CA THR A 457 -18.50 -18.78 5.51
C THR A 457 -19.19 -18.22 6.75
N ALA A 458 -19.95 -17.13 6.62
CA ALA A 458 -20.80 -16.64 7.70
C ALA A 458 -21.83 -17.70 8.10
N LEU A 459 -22.58 -18.27 7.15
CA LEU A 459 -23.58 -19.31 7.43
C LEU A 459 -22.96 -20.55 8.11
N PHE A 460 -21.79 -20.99 7.65
CA PHE A 460 -21.03 -22.08 8.26
C PHE A 460 -20.67 -21.76 9.71
N ASN A 461 -20.09 -20.59 9.97
CA ASN A 461 -19.74 -20.15 11.32
C ASN A 461 -20.96 -20.11 12.25
N LEU A 462 -22.10 -19.59 11.77
CA LEU A 462 -23.34 -19.54 12.54
C LEU A 462 -23.84 -20.95 12.88
N CYS A 463 -23.73 -21.92 11.96
CA CYS A 463 -24.11 -23.32 12.19
C CYS A 463 -23.26 -24.05 13.22
N THR A 464 -22.08 -23.55 13.58
CA THR A 464 -21.28 -24.14 14.66
C THR A 464 -21.93 -23.98 16.04
N HIS A 465 -22.90 -23.06 16.19
CA HIS A 465 -23.73 -22.93 17.38
C HIS A 465 -25.02 -23.77 17.22
N PRO A 466 -25.25 -24.82 18.02
CA PRO A 466 -26.33 -25.79 17.80
C PRO A 466 -27.75 -25.19 17.69
N GLU A 467 -28.04 -24.16 18.48
CA GLU A 467 -29.35 -23.49 18.48
C GLU A 467 -29.67 -22.77 17.15
N ASN A 468 -28.66 -22.40 16.38
CA ASN A 468 -28.84 -21.67 15.12
C ASN A 468 -29.33 -22.59 14.00
N CYS A 469 -29.08 -23.90 14.09
CA CYS A 469 -29.47 -24.85 13.05
C CYS A 469 -30.99 -24.89 12.83
N ALA A 470 -31.79 -24.70 13.89
CA ALA A 470 -33.26 -24.64 13.77
C ALA A 470 -33.70 -23.44 12.93
N ARG A 471 -33.12 -22.27 13.18
CA ARG A 471 -33.35 -21.06 12.38
C ARG A 471 -32.88 -21.22 10.94
N MET A 472 -31.72 -21.85 10.73
CA MET A 472 -31.19 -22.14 9.40
C MET A 472 -32.17 -22.96 8.52
N ILE A 473 -32.89 -23.90 9.14
CA ILE A 473 -33.94 -24.70 8.47
C ILE A 473 -35.16 -23.84 8.13
N GLU A 474 -35.62 -23.01 9.07
CA GLU A 474 -36.83 -22.19 8.93
C GLU A 474 -36.68 -21.14 7.83
N SER A 475 -35.52 -20.48 7.79
CA SER A 475 -35.16 -19.37 6.90
C SER A 475 -34.84 -19.77 5.45
N GLY A 476 -34.94 -21.06 5.10
CA GLY A 476 -34.70 -21.52 3.72
C GLY A 476 -33.23 -21.59 3.29
N ALA A 477 -32.27 -21.37 4.21
CA ALA A 477 -30.84 -21.39 3.92
C ALA A 477 -30.34 -22.75 3.43
N ILE A 478 -31.00 -23.85 3.79
CA ILE A 478 -30.66 -25.20 3.29
C ILE A 478 -30.71 -25.26 1.78
N THR A 479 -31.72 -24.65 1.15
CA THR A 479 -31.85 -24.68 -0.32
C THR A 479 -30.69 -23.94 -0.98
N ALA A 480 -30.29 -22.80 -0.43
CA ALA A 480 -29.13 -22.04 -0.90
C ALA A 480 -27.82 -22.83 -0.72
N LEU A 481 -27.62 -23.46 0.44
CA LEU A 481 -26.44 -24.28 0.73
C LEU A 481 -26.34 -25.50 -0.20
N VAL A 482 -27.46 -26.19 -0.48
CA VAL A 482 -27.48 -27.29 -1.45
C VAL A 482 -27.12 -26.81 -2.85
N GLY A 483 -27.66 -25.65 -3.28
CA GLY A 483 -27.28 -25.04 -4.55
C GLY A 483 -25.78 -24.69 -4.62
N ALA A 484 -25.20 -24.23 -3.51
CA ALA A 484 -23.79 -23.87 -3.42
C ALA A 484 -22.83 -25.06 -3.53
N LEU A 485 -23.28 -26.30 -3.31
CA LEU A 485 -22.44 -27.50 -3.52
C LEU A 485 -21.95 -27.64 -4.98
N GLY A 486 -22.69 -27.10 -5.94
CA GLY A 486 -22.31 -27.07 -7.35
C GLY A 486 -21.42 -25.89 -7.75
N CYS A 487 -21.06 -25.00 -6.82
CA CYS A 487 -20.25 -23.81 -7.08
C CYS A 487 -18.81 -24.04 -6.60
N GLU A 488 -17.85 -23.95 -7.52
CA GLU A 488 -16.42 -24.04 -7.21
C GLU A 488 -16.00 -22.89 -6.27
N GLY A 489 -15.29 -23.21 -5.19
CA GLY A 489 -14.79 -22.26 -4.20
C GLY A 489 -15.69 -21.97 -2.99
N VAL A 490 -16.91 -22.53 -2.95
CA VAL A 490 -17.83 -22.43 -1.78
C VAL A 490 -18.44 -23.78 -1.38
N SER A 491 -18.16 -24.84 -2.13
CA SER A 491 -18.75 -26.16 -1.95
C SER A 491 -18.34 -26.83 -0.64
N GLU A 492 -17.10 -26.62 -0.18
CA GLU A 492 -16.58 -27.18 1.07
C GLU A 492 -17.29 -26.59 2.29
N GLU A 493 -17.37 -25.27 2.39
CA GLU A 493 -18.07 -24.58 3.48
C GLU A 493 -19.57 -24.89 3.46
N ALA A 494 -20.17 -24.99 2.26
CA ALA A 494 -21.57 -25.38 2.11
C ALA A 494 -21.82 -26.81 2.61
N ALA A 495 -20.96 -27.78 2.24
CA ALA A 495 -21.03 -29.15 2.73
C ALA A 495 -20.82 -29.22 4.24
N GLY A 496 -19.86 -28.47 4.77
CA GLY A 496 -19.60 -28.35 6.21
C GLY A 496 -20.83 -27.83 6.97
N ALA A 497 -21.48 -26.77 6.46
CA ALA A 497 -22.67 -26.19 7.08
C ALA A 497 -23.84 -27.19 7.08
N LEU A 498 -24.07 -27.88 5.96
CA LEU A 498 -25.11 -28.91 5.85
C LEU A 498 -24.85 -30.08 6.81
N ALA A 499 -23.60 -30.53 6.93
CA ALA A 499 -23.24 -31.60 7.87
C ALA A 499 -23.53 -31.22 9.32
N LEU A 500 -23.25 -29.97 9.72
CA LEU A 500 -23.57 -29.48 11.06
C LEU A 500 -25.08 -29.44 11.32
N ILE A 501 -25.87 -28.99 10.34
CA ILE A 501 -27.34 -28.92 10.45
C ILE A 501 -27.95 -30.33 10.58
N VAL A 502 -27.50 -31.29 9.77
CA VAL A 502 -28.04 -32.67 9.77
C VAL A 502 -27.72 -33.41 11.06
N ARG A 503 -26.58 -33.14 11.69
CA ARG A 503 -26.18 -33.74 12.97
C ARG A 503 -27.04 -33.31 14.15
N GLN A 504 -27.84 -32.24 14.02
CA GLN A 504 -28.73 -31.79 15.09
C GLN A 504 -30.04 -32.60 15.11
N PRO A 505 -30.56 -32.97 16.31
CA PRO A 505 -31.74 -33.83 16.46
C PRO A 505 -33.05 -33.25 15.86
N VAL A 506 -33.05 -31.97 15.46
CA VAL A 506 -34.15 -31.26 14.83
C VAL A 506 -34.21 -31.48 13.30
N GLY A 507 -33.08 -31.82 12.67
CA GLY A 507 -32.93 -31.90 11.21
C GLY A 507 -33.86 -32.90 10.51
N PRO A 508 -33.95 -34.17 10.94
CA PRO A 508 -34.72 -35.18 10.21
C PRO A 508 -36.25 -35.01 10.32
N LYS A 509 -36.76 -34.60 11.48
CA LYS A 509 -38.21 -34.59 11.78
C LYS A 509 -38.97 -33.41 11.15
N ARG A 510 -38.32 -32.25 10.97
CA ARG A 510 -38.94 -31.07 10.32
C ARG A 510 -38.80 -31.09 8.80
N TRP A 511 -37.71 -31.66 8.26
CA TRP A 511 -37.49 -31.76 6.82
C TRP A 511 -38.54 -32.63 6.10
N GLN A 512 -38.95 -33.75 6.72
CA GLN A 512 -39.99 -34.63 6.16
C GLN A 512 -41.39 -33.99 6.12
N LYS A 513 -41.68 -32.99 6.96
CA LYS A 513 -42.98 -32.29 6.95
C LYS A 513 -43.14 -31.32 5.78
N ARG A 514 -42.05 -30.70 5.29
CA ARG A 514 -42.09 -29.74 4.16
C ARG A 514 -42.12 -30.37 2.77
N LYS A 515 -41.76 -31.66 2.62
CA LYS A 515 -41.95 -32.38 1.33
C LYS A 515 -43.38 -32.89 1.11
N ARG A 516 -44.28 -32.70 2.09
CA ARG A 516 -45.68 -33.17 2.06
C ARG A 516 -46.71 -32.01 1.99
N GLN A 517 -46.24 -30.79 1.81
CA GLN A 517 -47.02 -29.59 1.46
C GLN A 517 -46.35 -28.96 0.24
#